data_AF-A0A653R0X6-F1
#
_entry.id   AF-A0A653R0X6-F1
#
_cell.length_a   1.000
_cell.length_b   1.000
_cell.length_c   1.000
_cell.angle_alpha   90.00
_cell.angle_beta   90.00
_cell.angle_gamma   90.00
#
_symmetry.space_group_name_H-M   'P 1'
#
loop_
_entity.id
_entity.type
_entity.pdbx_description
1 polymer ?
#
loop_
_entity_poly.entity_id
_entity_poly.type
_entity_poly.pdbx_seq_one_letter_code
_entity_poly.pdbx_strand_id
1 'polypeptide(L)'
;MSLPSRPSGAFSSWEIGLALRYLRAKRKEGGVATIAVISFIGIMLAVAVLISVMSIMSGFRSELLGRMLAFNGHMYVQGAVLTSPDREAALKRIQAVPGVASASPLNEAQSLIRVGSYTTGAIAKGIRPEDLAKTQYVFDSLTPQERAGFGKGPYGGDRILVGAALATSMGLRVGDPVTLYSPTGADSAFGNLGGLEKTYFVGGLFRSGAADYDRAFIFMPLEQQQLFFGKEGVWDAIEIKVNNPDQVGALTAAIRDAAGPGAVVSDWRERLAAFYGALKVERVAMSIILGLVVAIAAMNIISGIVMLVKNKGRDIAILRTIGASPSSILRVFFMAGAMIGVAGTIAGLVLGLLFCWNIGPIQHFLEFVLQTKLFDSDVYMLDAIPALVDPADVAWVTFWSLLMSCIASLPPSWTASRIDPVEALRYE
;
A
#
# COMPACT_ATOMS: atom_id res chain seq x y z
N MET A 1 -0.06 -64.22 29.56
CA MET A 1 -0.35 -62.93 30.23
C MET A 1 -0.37 -61.85 29.16
N SER A 2 -1.53 -61.61 28.56
CA SER A 2 -1.69 -60.62 27.48
C SER A 2 -1.71 -59.22 28.10
N LEU A 3 -0.70 -58.41 27.79
CA LEU A 3 -0.68 -57.00 28.17
C LEU A 3 -1.98 -56.33 27.67
N PRO A 4 -2.70 -55.57 28.50
CA PRO A 4 -3.85 -54.82 28.04
C PRO A 4 -3.37 -53.83 26.98
N SER A 5 -3.85 -54.00 25.74
CA SER A 5 -3.64 -53.03 24.66
C SER A 5 -4.22 -51.70 25.13
N ARG A 6 -3.35 -50.75 25.48
CA ARG A 6 -3.78 -49.38 25.79
C ARG A 6 -4.60 -48.89 24.59
N PRO A 7 -5.83 -48.40 24.79
CA PRO A 7 -6.55 -47.76 23.70
C PRO A 7 -5.65 -46.64 23.19
N SER A 8 -5.34 -46.67 21.89
CA SER A 8 -4.53 -45.64 21.26
C SER A 8 -5.19 -44.29 21.54
N GLY A 9 -4.47 -43.38 22.20
CA GLY A 9 -4.96 -42.03 22.49
C GLY A 9 -5.39 -41.30 21.21
N ALA A 10 -6.14 -40.21 21.36
CA ALA A 10 -6.46 -39.36 20.22
C ALA A 10 -5.17 -38.92 19.50
N PHE A 11 -5.18 -38.96 18.16
CA PHE A 11 -4.02 -38.63 17.33
C PHE A 11 -2.82 -39.57 17.50
N SER A 12 -3.09 -40.88 17.58
CA SER A 12 -2.03 -41.89 17.72
C SER A 12 -1.17 -42.04 16.46
N SER A 13 0.03 -42.61 16.63
CA SER A 13 0.93 -42.94 15.52
C SER A 13 0.30 -43.84 14.45
N TRP A 14 -0.66 -44.68 14.84
CA TRP A 14 -1.44 -45.50 13.91
C TRP A 14 -2.38 -44.65 13.05
N GLU A 15 -3.11 -43.70 13.64
CA GLU A 15 -4.02 -42.81 12.90
C GLU A 15 -3.24 -41.93 11.91
N ILE A 16 -2.09 -41.39 12.34
CA ILE A 16 -1.17 -40.60 11.52
C ILE A 16 -0.60 -41.45 10.37
N GLY A 17 -0.13 -42.66 10.68
CA GLY A 17 0.43 -43.58 9.69
C GLY A 17 -0.59 -44.02 8.65
N LEU A 18 -1.85 -44.23 9.06
CA LEU A 18 -2.94 -44.58 8.17
C LEU A 18 -3.32 -43.41 7.25
N ALA A 19 -3.44 -42.20 7.81
CA ALA A 19 -3.70 -40.98 7.04
C ALA A 19 -2.62 -40.77 5.96
N LEU A 20 -1.34 -40.92 6.31
CA LEU A 20 -0.21 -40.77 5.38
C LEU A 20 -0.23 -41.84 4.27
N ARG A 21 -0.62 -43.07 4.60
CA ARG A 21 -0.75 -44.17 3.61
C ARG A 21 -1.89 -43.91 2.63
N TYR A 22 -3.03 -43.40 3.09
CA TYR A 22 -4.14 -43.02 2.23
C TYR A 22 -3.75 -41.90 1.25
N LEU A 23 -2.92 -40.95 1.69
CA LEU A 23 -2.39 -39.90 0.80
C LEU A 23 -1.38 -40.43 -0.24
N ARG A 24 -0.63 -41.49 0.06
CA ARG A 24 0.46 -42.04 -0.78
C ARG A 24 0.04 -43.23 -1.66
N ALA A 25 -1.20 -43.71 -1.59
CA ALA A 25 -1.65 -44.90 -2.30
C ALA A 25 -1.59 -44.72 -3.84
N LYS A 26 -0.89 -45.64 -4.55
CA LYS A 26 -0.60 -45.55 -5.99
C LYS A 26 -1.84 -45.73 -6.89
N ARG A 27 -1.71 -45.25 -8.13
CA ARG A 27 -2.67 -45.23 -9.27
C ARG A 27 -3.55 -46.48 -9.51
N LYS A 28 -3.22 -47.66 -8.97
CA LYS A 28 -4.01 -48.90 -9.14
C LYS A 28 -5.29 -48.94 -8.28
N GLU A 29 -5.42 -48.08 -7.28
CA GLU A 29 -6.58 -48.00 -6.36
C GLU A 29 -7.38 -46.69 -6.55
N GLY A 30 -8.01 -46.48 -7.72
CA GLY A 30 -9.09 -45.50 -7.86
C GLY A 30 -8.73 -44.01 -7.87
N GLY A 31 -7.50 -43.60 -8.22
CA GLY A 31 -7.17 -42.18 -8.47
C GLY A 31 -7.04 -41.29 -7.23
N VAL A 32 -7.04 -41.88 -6.03
CA VAL A 32 -6.93 -41.19 -4.72
C VAL A 32 -5.72 -40.24 -4.63
N ALA A 33 -4.52 -40.69 -5.01
CA ALA A 33 -3.33 -39.82 -4.98
C ALA A 33 -3.41 -38.64 -5.96
N THR A 34 -4.08 -38.80 -7.11
CA THR A 34 -4.28 -37.72 -8.09
C THR A 34 -5.11 -36.60 -7.48
N ILE A 35 -6.17 -36.95 -6.74
CA ILE A 35 -7.04 -35.98 -6.07
C ILE A 35 -6.28 -35.21 -4.99
N ALA A 36 -5.49 -35.92 -4.17
CA ALA A 36 -4.65 -35.29 -3.16
C ALA A 36 -3.65 -34.29 -3.80
N VAL A 37 -3.07 -34.63 -4.96
CA VAL A 37 -2.20 -33.73 -5.73
C VAL A 37 -2.96 -32.51 -6.26
N ILE A 38 -4.16 -32.69 -6.82
CA ILE A 38 -4.99 -31.58 -7.32
C ILE A 38 -5.39 -30.64 -6.18
N SER A 39 -5.81 -31.18 -5.04
CA SER A 39 -6.14 -30.37 -3.86
C SER A 39 -4.90 -29.66 -3.31
N PHE A 40 -3.75 -30.34 -3.24
CA PHE A 40 -2.47 -29.73 -2.85
C PHE A 40 -2.09 -28.57 -3.77
N ILE A 41 -2.10 -28.76 -5.10
CA ILE A 41 -1.77 -27.72 -6.09
C ILE A 41 -2.76 -26.56 -5.98
N GLY A 42 -4.05 -26.85 -5.80
CA GLY A 42 -5.07 -25.82 -5.64
C GLY A 42 -4.83 -24.92 -4.43
N ILE A 43 -4.52 -25.51 -3.27
CA ILE A 43 -4.21 -24.75 -2.04
C ILE A 43 -2.89 -23.99 -2.21
N MET A 44 -1.86 -24.64 -2.75
CA MET A 44 -0.55 -24.03 -3.01
C MET A 44 -0.70 -22.78 -3.87
N LEU A 45 -1.40 -22.88 -5.00
CA LEU A 45 -1.61 -21.75 -5.91
C LEU A 45 -2.49 -20.67 -5.28
N ALA A 46 -3.56 -21.05 -4.56
CA ALA A 46 -4.42 -20.08 -3.88
C ALA A 46 -3.64 -19.23 -2.86
N VAL A 47 -2.82 -19.86 -2.02
CA VAL A 47 -2.00 -19.17 -1.02
C VAL A 47 -0.91 -18.32 -1.68
N ALA A 48 -0.24 -18.85 -2.72
CA ALA A 48 0.79 -18.11 -3.43
C ALA A 48 0.22 -16.85 -4.11
N VAL A 49 -0.89 -16.99 -4.84
CA VAL A 49 -1.58 -15.86 -5.49
C VAL A 49 -1.99 -14.82 -4.47
N LEU A 50 -2.51 -15.26 -3.32
CA LEU A 50 -2.98 -14.34 -2.29
C LEU A 50 -1.83 -13.53 -1.67
N ILE A 51 -0.71 -14.18 -1.36
CA ILE A 51 0.49 -13.49 -0.87
C ILE A 51 1.02 -12.51 -1.91
N SER A 52 1.10 -12.94 -3.18
CA SER A 52 1.58 -12.09 -4.28
C SER A 52 0.71 -10.85 -4.47
N VAL A 53 -0.62 -11.02 -4.55
CA VAL A 53 -1.54 -9.90 -4.77
C VAL A 53 -1.48 -8.91 -3.61
N MET A 54 -1.52 -9.38 -2.35
CA MET A 54 -1.44 -8.46 -1.21
C MET A 54 -0.10 -7.73 -1.16
N SER A 55 1.01 -8.41 -1.45
CA SER A 55 2.35 -7.80 -1.40
C SER A 55 2.52 -6.75 -2.49
N ILE A 56 2.04 -7.03 -3.70
CA ILE A 56 2.05 -6.06 -4.82
C ILE A 56 1.20 -4.84 -4.46
N MET A 57 -0.01 -5.06 -3.95
CA MET A 57 -0.92 -3.96 -3.63
C MET A 57 -0.43 -3.12 -2.44
N SER A 58 0.16 -3.76 -1.43
CA SER A 58 0.81 -3.07 -0.31
C SER A 58 2.02 -2.25 -0.80
N GLY A 59 2.83 -2.83 -1.70
CA GLY A 59 3.95 -2.13 -2.33
C GLY A 59 3.48 -0.92 -3.13
N PHE A 60 2.46 -1.08 -3.97
CA PHE A 60 1.89 0.00 -4.77
C PHE A 60 1.33 1.12 -3.90
N ARG A 61 0.55 0.76 -2.86
CA ARG A 61 0.04 1.72 -1.88
C ARG A 61 1.17 2.48 -1.19
N SER A 62 2.20 1.77 -0.72
CA SER A 62 3.34 2.35 -0.02
C SER A 62 4.11 3.33 -0.92
N GLU A 63 4.36 2.95 -2.16
CA GLU A 63 5.11 3.77 -3.11
C GLU A 63 4.32 5.02 -3.54
N LEU A 64 3.02 4.85 -3.84
CA LEU A 64 2.16 5.99 -4.17
C LEU A 64 1.97 6.95 -3.00
N LEU A 65 1.68 6.43 -1.80
CA LEU A 65 1.56 7.26 -0.59
C LEU A 65 2.89 7.93 -0.26
N GLY A 66 4.00 7.19 -0.32
CA GLY A 66 5.34 7.70 -0.06
C GLY A 66 5.66 8.89 -0.95
N ARG A 67 5.42 8.80 -2.25
CA ARG A 67 5.64 9.91 -3.20
C ARG A 67 4.71 11.10 -2.95
N MET A 68 3.43 10.84 -2.66
CA MET A 68 2.46 11.91 -2.39
C MET A 68 2.78 12.67 -1.08
N LEU A 69 3.12 11.95 -0.02
CA LEU A 69 3.46 12.48 1.31
C LEU A 69 4.89 13.02 1.40
N ALA A 70 5.75 12.65 0.47
CA ALA A 70 7.07 13.22 0.35
C ALA A 70 7.04 14.69 -0.11
N PHE A 71 6.20 14.97 -1.10
CA PHE A 71 6.03 16.30 -1.69
C PHE A 71 5.17 17.22 -0.80
N ASN A 72 4.14 16.64 -0.15
CA ASN A 72 3.21 17.35 0.70
C ASN A 72 3.57 17.20 2.19
N GLY A 73 3.00 18.03 3.05
CA GLY A 73 2.95 17.81 4.48
C GLY A 73 2.01 16.69 4.84
N HIS A 74 2.26 16.07 5.99
CA HIS A 74 1.37 15.04 6.53
C HIS A 74 0.16 15.68 7.21
N MET A 75 0.34 16.88 7.77
CA MET A 75 -0.72 17.64 8.45
C MET A 75 -0.58 19.13 8.14
N TYR A 76 -1.71 19.84 8.23
CA TYR A 76 -1.80 21.26 7.94
C TYR A 76 -2.60 21.95 9.03
N VAL A 77 -2.08 23.06 9.52
CA VAL A 77 -2.80 23.97 10.41
C VAL A 77 -3.22 25.18 9.59
N GLN A 78 -4.49 25.55 9.68
CA GLN A 78 -5.07 26.73 9.04
C GLN A 78 -5.91 27.51 10.06
N GLY A 79 -6.27 28.76 9.75
CA GLY A 79 -7.19 29.55 10.58
C GLY A 79 -6.63 30.89 11.02
N ALA A 80 -7.39 31.59 11.86
CA ALA A 80 -7.14 32.99 12.21
C ALA A 80 -5.80 33.22 12.93
N VAL A 81 -5.25 32.21 13.60
CA VAL A 81 -3.93 32.32 14.25
C VAL A 81 -2.82 32.65 13.26
N LEU A 82 -2.96 32.24 11.99
CA LEU A 82 -1.95 32.44 10.94
C LEU A 82 -1.92 33.84 10.34
N THR A 83 -3.01 34.60 10.50
CA THR A 83 -3.07 36.01 10.10
C THR A 83 -2.69 36.93 11.26
N SER A 84 -2.56 36.38 12.47
CA SER A 84 -2.20 37.13 13.67
C SER A 84 -0.68 37.29 13.84
N PRO A 85 -0.23 38.23 14.70
CA PRO A 85 1.18 38.29 15.12
C PRO A 85 1.66 37.05 15.88
N ASP A 86 0.76 36.23 16.43
CA ASP A 86 1.09 35.02 17.21
C ASP A 86 1.53 33.84 16.34
N ARG A 87 1.44 33.94 15.00
CA ARG A 87 1.76 32.87 14.05
C ARG A 87 3.14 32.23 14.27
N GLU A 88 4.16 33.03 14.59
CA GLU A 88 5.52 32.54 14.85
C GLU A 88 5.61 31.76 16.17
N ALA A 89 4.89 32.21 17.19
CA ALA A 89 4.82 31.50 18.46
C ALA A 89 4.03 30.21 18.32
N ALA A 90 2.93 30.21 17.54
CA ALA A 90 2.18 29.00 17.19
C ALA A 90 3.08 28.00 16.44
N LEU A 91 3.87 28.44 15.46
CA LEU A 91 4.83 27.59 14.75
C LEU A 91 5.83 26.93 15.72
N LYS A 92 6.41 27.71 16.65
CA LYS A 92 7.35 27.17 17.66
C LYS A 92 6.68 26.16 18.60
N ARG A 93 5.45 26.42 19.03
CA ARG A 93 4.67 25.47 19.85
C ARG A 93 4.41 24.17 19.11
N ILE A 94 4.02 24.24 17.84
CA ILE A 94 3.79 23.07 16.98
C ILE A 94 5.09 22.26 16.79
N GLN A 95 6.22 22.92 16.53
CA GLN A 95 7.52 22.25 16.37
C GLN A 95 7.95 21.49 17.64
N ALA A 96 7.50 21.92 18.82
CA ALA A 96 7.83 21.27 20.09
C ALA A 96 6.95 20.05 20.41
N VAL A 97 5.91 19.77 19.61
CA VAL A 97 5.02 18.61 19.84
C VAL A 97 5.78 17.30 19.55
N PRO A 98 5.82 16.34 20.50
CA PRO A 98 6.45 15.04 20.27
C PRO A 98 5.86 14.33 19.06
N GLY A 99 6.72 13.88 18.14
CA GLY A 99 6.32 13.20 16.90
C GLY A 99 6.27 14.10 15.66
N VAL A 100 6.37 15.43 15.82
CA VAL A 100 6.60 16.37 14.71
C VAL A 100 8.07 16.32 14.30
N ALA A 101 8.32 16.00 13.03
CA ALA A 101 9.65 15.99 12.44
C ALA A 101 10.07 17.40 12.01
N SER A 102 9.15 18.14 11.38
CA SER A 102 9.36 19.52 10.99
C SER A 102 8.02 20.24 10.79
N ALA A 103 7.99 21.54 11.07
CA ALA A 103 6.90 22.42 10.66
C ALA A 103 7.46 23.66 9.99
N SER A 104 6.78 24.14 8.95
CA SER A 104 7.15 25.32 8.15
C SER A 104 5.90 26.07 7.69
N PRO A 105 5.95 27.41 7.59
CA PRO A 105 4.87 28.18 6.99
C PRO A 105 4.80 27.92 5.49
N LEU A 106 3.59 27.99 4.96
CA LEU A 106 3.28 27.70 3.58
C LEU A 106 2.24 28.68 3.04
N ASN A 107 2.56 29.29 1.89
CA ASN A 107 1.59 30.01 1.09
C ASN A 107 1.45 29.38 -0.29
N GLU A 108 0.22 29.30 -0.78
CA GLU A 108 -0.08 28.74 -2.09
C GLU A 108 -1.06 29.66 -2.82
N ALA A 109 -0.72 30.01 -4.06
CA ALA A 109 -1.59 30.81 -4.91
C ALA A 109 -1.49 30.37 -6.37
N GLN A 110 -2.61 30.44 -7.09
CA GLN A 110 -2.64 30.20 -8.52
C GLN A 110 -2.09 31.41 -9.27
N SER A 111 -1.28 31.15 -10.30
CA SER A 111 -0.65 32.16 -11.14
C SER A 111 -0.63 31.70 -12.59
N LEU A 112 -0.52 32.64 -13.52
CA LEU A 112 -0.16 32.36 -14.89
C LEU A 112 1.33 32.66 -15.07
N ILE A 113 2.05 31.77 -15.72
CA ILE A 113 3.45 31.95 -16.09
C ILE A 113 3.54 32.25 -17.58
N ARG A 114 4.26 33.32 -17.94
CA ARG A 114 4.42 33.81 -19.30
C ARG A 114 5.89 33.85 -19.71
N VAL A 115 6.17 33.27 -20.88
CA VAL A 115 7.49 33.26 -21.53
C VAL A 115 7.30 33.57 -23.01
N GLY A 116 7.71 34.75 -23.45
CA GLY A 116 7.42 35.23 -24.80
C GLY A 116 5.91 35.26 -25.06
N SER A 117 5.45 34.50 -26.06
CA SER A 117 4.03 34.35 -26.41
C SER A 117 3.32 33.20 -25.70
N TYR A 118 4.04 32.33 -24.98
CA TYR A 118 3.47 31.18 -24.31
C TYR A 118 3.02 31.56 -22.89
N THR A 119 1.77 31.22 -22.54
CA THR A 119 1.20 31.40 -21.20
C THR A 119 0.57 30.10 -20.73
N THR A 120 0.88 29.67 -19.51
CA THR A 120 0.27 28.49 -18.88
C THR A 120 -0.03 28.75 -17.41
N GLY A 121 -0.89 27.93 -16.81
CA GLY A 121 -1.17 27.98 -15.37
C GLY A 121 -0.04 27.35 -14.55
N ALA A 122 0.22 27.91 -13.38
CA ALA A 122 1.14 27.39 -12.39
C ALA A 122 0.62 27.69 -10.96
N ILE A 123 1.09 26.91 -10.00
CA ILE A 123 0.83 27.12 -8.56
C ILE A 123 2.13 27.62 -7.95
N ALA A 124 2.11 28.85 -7.44
CA ALA A 124 3.22 29.47 -6.75
C ALA A 124 3.22 29.05 -5.28
N LYS A 125 4.18 28.20 -4.90
CA LYS A 125 4.40 27.74 -3.54
C LYS A 125 5.45 28.62 -2.86
N GLY A 126 5.04 29.41 -1.88
CA GLY A 126 5.89 30.26 -1.07
C GLY A 126 6.49 29.46 0.09
N ILE A 127 7.83 29.34 0.11
CA ILE A 127 8.57 28.64 1.15
C ILE A 127 9.74 29.50 1.65
N ARG A 128 10.07 29.39 2.94
CA ARG A 128 11.28 30.04 3.45
C ARG A 128 12.53 29.39 2.86
N PRO A 129 13.57 30.15 2.51
CA PRO A 129 14.82 29.57 2.02
C PRO A 129 15.42 28.49 2.93
N GLU A 130 15.33 28.66 4.25
CA GLU A 130 15.78 27.68 5.25
C GLU A 130 14.91 26.41 5.32
N ASP A 131 13.64 26.51 4.92
CA ASP A 131 12.71 25.38 4.94
C ASP A 131 12.77 24.55 3.65
N LEU A 132 13.43 25.04 2.59
CA LEU A 132 13.58 24.30 1.33
C LEU A 132 14.25 22.93 1.55
N ALA A 133 15.20 22.83 2.48
CA ALA A 133 15.86 21.57 2.83
C ALA A 133 14.90 20.51 3.43
N LYS A 134 13.74 20.92 3.94
CA LYS A 134 12.70 20.02 4.46
C LYS A 134 11.83 19.42 3.34
N THR A 135 11.97 19.92 2.12
CA THR A 135 11.30 19.41 0.91
C THR A 135 12.24 18.47 0.15
N GLN A 136 12.51 17.29 0.74
CA GLN A 136 13.55 16.33 0.32
C GLN A 136 13.67 16.13 -1.20
N TYR A 137 12.59 15.85 -1.94
CA TYR A 137 12.66 15.59 -3.39
C TYR A 137 12.97 16.84 -4.24
N VAL A 138 12.48 18.00 -3.81
CA VAL A 138 12.80 19.27 -4.46
C VAL A 138 14.24 19.64 -4.15
N PHE A 139 14.67 19.53 -2.89
CA PHE A 139 16.03 19.88 -2.49
C PHE A 139 17.07 18.94 -3.11
N ASP A 140 16.84 17.63 -3.06
CA ASP A 140 17.78 16.60 -3.50
C ASP A 140 18.00 16.62 -5.02
N SER A 141 16.97 17.01 -5.80
CA SER A 141 17.08 17.11 -7.26
C SER A 141 17.87 18.33 -7.74
N LEU A 142 18.06 19.35 -6.89
CA LEU A 142 18.80 20.57 -7.22
C LEU A 142 20.31 20.41 -7.04
N THR A 143 21.08 21.08 -7.88
CA THR A 143 22.53 21.22 -7.72
C THR A 143 22.88 22.12 -6.52
N PRO A 144 24.08 21.99 -5.92
CA PRO A 144 24.50 22.86 -4.82
C PRO A 144 24.41 24.36 -5.12
N GLN A 145 24.63 24.75 -6.38
CA GLN A 145 24.55 26.14 -6.83
C GLN A 145 23.11 26.65 -6.87
N GLU A 146 22.17 25.83 -7.38
CA GLU A 146 20.75 26.19 -7.42
C GLU A 146 20.17 26.29 -6.01
N ARG A 147 20.52 25.36 -5.11
CA ARG A 147 20.14 25.42 -3.68
C ARG A 147 20.61 26.71 -3.03
N ALA A 148 21.88 27.08 -3.23
CA ALA A 148 22.44 28.30 -2.67
C ALA A 148 21.91 29.57 -3.36
N GLY A 149 21.37 29.46 -4.57
CA GLY A 149 20.84 30.56 -5.36
C GLY A 149 19.36 30.86 -5.10
N PHE A 150 18.61 29.94 -4.50
CA PHE A 150 17.19 30.12 -4.19
C PHE A 150 16.98 31.34 -3.29
N GLY A 151 16.04 32.21 -3.67
CA GLY A 151 15.74 33.43 -2.92
C GLY A 151 16.86 34.47 -2.87
N LYS A 152 17.90 34.35 -3.71
CA LYS A 152 18.90 35.40 -3.90
C LYS A 152 18.63 36.18 -5.17
N GLY A 153 18.66 37.51 -5.08
CA GLY A 153 18.49 38.39 -6.23
C GLY A 153 18.25 39.84 -5.81
N PRO A 154 18.15 40.77 -6.77
CA PRO A 154 17.63 42.11 -6.52
C PRO A 154 16.29 42.02 -5.77
N TYR A 155 16.00 43.04 -4.95
CA TYR A 155 14.72 43.15 -4.21
C TYR A 155 14.37 41.97 -3.30
N GLY A 156 15.35 41.16 -2.88
CA GLY A 156 15.17 40.14 -1.83
C GLY A 156 14.57 38.82 -2.31
N GLY A 157 14.87 38.38 -3.55
CA GLY A 157 14.69 36.97 -3.92
C GLY A 157 14.00 36.68 -5.23
N ASP A 158 14.36 37.39 -6.30
CA ASP A 158 13.78 37.17 -7.63
C ASP A 158 14.13 35.82 -8.27
N ARG A 159 14.99 34.98 -7.65
CA ARG A 159 15.30 33.62 -8.13
C ARG A 159 14.34 32.58 -7.57
N ILE A 160 13.57 31.98 -8.48
CA ILE A 160 12.55 30.97 -8.19
C ILE A 160 12.94 29.61 -8.76
N LEU A 161 12.38 28.53 -8.23
CA LEU A 161 12.55 27.19 -8.79
C LEU A 161 11.35 26.83 -9.63
N VAL A 162 11.60 26.25 -10.81
CA VAL A 162 10.58 25.82 -11.76
C VAL A 162 10.68 24.32 -11.93
N GLY A 163 9.55 23.61 -11.98
CA GLY A 163 9.59 22.18 -12.22
C GLY A 163 10.14 21.84 -13.61
N ALA A 164 10.92 20.76 -13.72
CA ALA A 164 11.62 20.42 -14.94
C ALA A 164 10.69 20.15 -16.13
N ALA A 165 9.49 19.59 -15.89
CA ALA A 165 8.50 19.35 -16.92
C ALA A 165 7.86 20.67 -17.42
N LEU A 166 7.54 21.60 -16.51
CA LEU A 166 7.07 22.95 -16.86
C LEU A 166 8.13 23.69 -17.69
N ALA A 167 9.39 23.69 -17.22
CA ALA A 167 10.49 24.33 -17.93
C ALA A 167 10.69 23.76 -19.34
N THR A 168 10.64 22.43 -19.49
CA THR A 168 10.77 21.77 -20.78
C THR A 168 9.64 22.17 -21.73
N SER A 169 8.39 22.23 -21.25
CA SER A 169 7.22 22.62 -22.05
C SER A 169 7.28 24.08 -22.54
N MET A 170 7.97 24.95 -21.80
CA MET A 170 8.12 26.37 -22.10
C MET A 170 9.48 26.73 -22.72
N GLY A 171 10.39 25.76 -22.87
CA GLY A 171 11.76 25.97 -23.37
C GLY A 171 12.68 26.75 -22.43
N LEU A 172 12.40 26.75 -21.13
CA LEU A 172 13.15 27.49 -20.10
C LEU A 172 14.44 26.78 -19.68
N ARG A 173 15.46 27.59 -19.36
CA ARG A 173 16.72 27.17 -18.76
C ARG A 173 17.01 27.96 -17.48
N VAL A 174 17.92 27.44 -16.67
CA VAL A 174 18.41 28.15 -15.48
C VAL A 174 19.03 29.48 -15.90
N GLY A 175 18.58 30.57 -15.28
CA GLY A 175 18.97 31.94 -15.58
C GLY A 175 17.98 32.73 -16.45
N ASP A 176 17.03 32.05 -17.10
CA ASP A 176 16.07 32.73 -17.98
C ASP A 176 15.05 33.57 -17.19
N PRO A 177 14.57 34.70 -17.75
CA PRO A 177 13.49 35.48 -17.15
C PRO A 177 12.14 34.79 -17.38
N VAL A 178 11.31 34.79 -16.35
CA VAL A 178 9.95 34.26 -16.37
C VAL A 178 9.01 35.27 -15.76
N THR A 179 7.89 35.55 -16.40
CA THR A 179 6.95 36.53 -15.87
C THR A 179 5.77 35.83 -15.25
N LEU A 180 5.52 36.09 -13.96
CA LEU A 180 4.32 35.64 -13.27
C LEU A 180 3.23 36.71 -13.36
N TYR A 181 2.01 36.24 -13.55
CA TYR A 181 0.79 37.04 -13.55
C TYR A 181 -0.19 36.47 -12.53
N SER A 182 -0.70 37.31 -11.64
CA SER A 182 -1.73 36.95 -10.67
C SER A 182 -3.08 37.46 -11.17
N PRO A 183 -4.06 36.61 -11.54
CA PRO A 183 -5.37 37.07 -12.02
C PRO A 183 -6.17 37.86 -10.98
N THR A 184 -5.93 37.57 -9.70
CA THR A 184 -6.66 38.18 -8.57
C THR A 184 -5.97 39.42 -8.01
N GLY A 185 -4.78 39.80 -8.51
CA GLY A 185 -4.06 41.00 -8.06
C GLY A 185 -3.74 41.03 -6.55
N ALA A 186 -3.34 42.20 -6.06
CA ALA A 186 -3.29 42.52 -4.63
C ALA A 186 -4.38 43.55 -4.30
N ASP A 187 -4.97 43.42 -3.12
CA ASP A 187 -5.95 44.38 -2.62
C ASP A 187 -5.25 45.68 -2.22
N SER A 188 -5.67 46.81 -2.80
CA SER A 188 -5.15 48.14 -2.47
C SER A 188 -6.26 49.04 -1.91
N ALA A 189 -5.87 50.15 -1.28
CA ALA A 189 -6.80 51.15 -0.77
C ALA A 189 -7.71 51.79 -1.85
N PHE A 190 -7.40 51.58 -3.14
CA PHE A 190 -8.18 52.08 -4.29
C PHE A 190 -8.98 50.97 -5.00
N GLY A 191 -9.07 49.76 -4.43
CA GLY A 191 -9.71 48.58 -5.02
C GLY A 191 -8.69 47.49 -5.39
N ASN A 192 -9.18 46.37 -5.91
CA ASN A 192 -8.32 45.32 -6.46
C ASN A 192 -7.59 45.90 -7.68
N LEU A 193 -6.25 45.95 -7.63
CA LEU A 193 -5.42 46.58 -8.68
C LEU A 193 -5.49 45.85 -10.04
N GLY A 194 -6.32 44.81 -10.16
CA GLY A 194 -6.29 43.92 -11.31
C GLY A 194 -4.99 43.11 -11.30
N GLY A 195 -4.79 42.32 -12.36
CA GLY A 195 -3.73 41.33 -12.30
C GLY A 195 -2.33 41.92 -12.22
N LEU A 196 -1.60 41.55 -11.18
CA LEU A 196 -0.21 41.94 -10.97
C LEU A 196 0.71 41.11 -11.87
N GLU A 197 1.69 41.76 -12.47
CA GLU A 197 2.71 41.12 -13.28
C GLU A 197 4.10 41.45 -12.73
N LYS A 198 4.93 40.43 -12.50
CA LYS A 198 6.33 40.61 -12.10
C LYS A 198 7.22 39.56 -12.76
N THR A 199 8.37 40.00 -13.25
CA THR A 199 9.41 39.13 -13.80
C THR A 199 10.32 38.62 -12.70
N TYR A 200 10.53 37.31 -12.70
CA TYR A 200 11.45 36.54 -11.87
C TYR A 200 12.48 35.85 -12.76
N PHE A 201 13.53 35.28 -12.16
CA PHE A 201 14.55 34.50 -12.86
C PHE A 201 14.53 33.05 -12.40
N VAL A 202 14.74 32.12 -13.33
CA VAL A 202 14.85 30.70 -13.00
C VAL A 202 16.17 30.46 -12.26
N GLY A 203 16.08 30.24 -10.94
CA GLY A 203 17.21 29.95 -10.07
C GLY A 203 17.64 28.49 -10.09
N GLY A 204 16.75 27.58 -10.51
CA GLY A 204 17.01 26.15 -10.64
C GLY A 204 15.80 25.36 -11.14
N LEU A 205 16.06 24.14 -11.62
CA LEU A 205 15.02 23.23 -12.11
C LEU A 205 14.89 22.02 -11.18
N PHE A 206 13.74 21.84 -10.54
CA PHE A 206 13.53 20.71 -9.63
C PHE A 206 12.83 19.54 -10.32
N ARG A 207 13.03 18.34 -9.77
CA ARG A 207 12.32 17.11 -10.15
C ARG A 207 11.73 16.44 -8.91
N SER A 208 10.41 16.40 -8.83
CA SER A 208 9.70 15.74 -7.73
C SER A 208 9.55 14.23 -7.91
N GLY A 209 9.85 13.71 -9.11
CA GLY A 209 9.55 12.32 -9.51
C GLY A 209 8.12 12.14 -10.01
N ALA A 210 7.34 13.22 -10.10
CA ALA A 210 5.98 13.27 -10.60
C ALA A 210 5.85 14.34 -11.69
N ALA A 211 5.73 13.92 -12.95
CA ALA A 211 5.72 14.86 -14.08
C ALA A 211 4.60 15.90 -14.00
N ASP A 212 3.44 15.53 -13.46
CA ASP A 212 2.30 16.45 -13.29
C ASP A 212 2.59 17.52 -12.23
N TYR A 213 3.26 17.16 -11.13
CA TYR A 213 3.69 18.15 -10.13
C TYR A 213 4.77 19.07 -10.70
N ASP A 214 5.74 18.50 -11.42
CA ASP A 214 6.81 19.27 -12.08
C ASP A 214 6.26 20.18 -13.19
N ARG A 215 5.04 19.93 -13.68
CA ARG A 215 4.35 20.78 -14.66
C ARG A 215 3.52 21.88 -14.01
N ALA A 216 3.02 21.65 -12.80
CA ALA A 216 2.08 22.55 -12.14
C ALA A 216 2.74 23.51 -11.14
N PHE A 217 3.84 23.14 -10.47
CA PHE A 217 4.36 23.90 -9.33
C PHE A 217 5.61 24.73 -9.66
N ILE A 218 5.68 25.91 -9.05
CA ILE A 218 6.89 26.73 -8.93
C ILE A 218 7.12 27.04 -7.44
N PHE A 219 8.38 27.06 -7.00
CA PHE A 219 8.74 27.47 -5.64
C PHE A 219 9.38 28.85 -5.67
N MET A 220 8.93 29.72 -4.78
CA MET A 220 9.49 31.06 -4.62
C MET A 220 9.66 31.38 -3.13
N PRO A 221 10.50 32.36 -2.77
CA PRO A 221 10.64 32.78 -1.38
C PRO A 221 9.30 33.23 -0.81
N LEU A 222 9.01 32.83 0.43
CA LEU A 222 7.74 33.14 1.09
C LEU A 222 7.46 34.64 1.09
N GLU A 223 8.47 35.46 1.35
CA GLU A 223 8.37 36.91 1.39
C GLU A 223 7.98 37.48 0.01
N GLN A 224 8.58 36.97 -1.07
CA GLN A 224 8.23 37.39 -2.43
C GLN A 224 6.82 36.93 -2.83
N GLN A 225 6.42 35.74 -2.41
CA GLN A 225 5.07 35.24 -2.64
C GLN A 225 4.05 36.16 -1.94
N GLN A 226 4.29 36.49 -0.67
CA GLN A 226 3.41 37.36 0.10
C GLN A 226 3.30 38.74 -0.53
N LEU A 227 4.41 39.34 -0.95
CA LEU A 227 4.43 40.64 -1.64
C LEU A 227 3.66 40.59 -2.96
N PHE A 228 3.89 39.55 -3.77
CA PHE A 228 3.29 39.43 -5.10
C PHE A 228 1.78 39.17 -5.07
N PHE A 229 1.28 38.47 -4.05
CA PHE A 229 -0.15 38.15 -3.88
C PHE A 229 -0.86 39.02 -2.85
N GLY A 230 -0.21 40.07 -2.31
CA GLY A 230 -0.82 40.97 -1.32
C GLY A 230 -1.14 40.31 0.04
N LYS A 231 -0.39 39.28 0.42
CA LYS A 231 -0.54 38.51 1.67
C LYS A 231 0.56 38.81 2.68
N GLU A 232 1.00 40.06 2.77
CA GLU A 232 2.08 40.45 3.69
C GLU A 232 1.76 40.07 5.13
N GLY A 233 2.65 39.27 5.73
CA GLY A 233 2.47 38.81 7.09
C GLY A 233 1.28 37.86 7.30
N VAL A 234 0.78 37.21 6.24
CA VAL A 234 -0.28 36.20 6.33
C VAL A 234 0.23 34.86 5.83
N TRP A 235 0.01 33.80 6.62
CA TRP A 235 0.26 32.42 6.18
C TRP A 235 -1.03 31.70 5.81
N ASP A 236 -1.04 31.00 4.68
CA ASP A 236 -2.21 30.20 4.27
C ASP A 236 -2.33 28.91 5.10
N ALA A 237 -1.18 28.30 5.42
CA ALA A 237 -1.10 27.14 6.28
C ALA A 237 0.27 27.05 7.00
N ILE A 238 0.32 26.28 8.08
CA ILE A 238 1.56 25.67 8.56
C ILE A 238 1.55 24.21 8.10
N GLU A 239 2.52 23.87 7.26
CA GLU A 239 2.75 22.51 6.76
C GLU A 239 3.59 21.75 7.78
N ILE A 240 3.14 20.55 8.16
CA ILE A 240 3.75 19.73 9.21
C ILE A 240 4.09 18.36 8.66
N LYS A 241 5.35 17.96 8.82
CA LYS A 241 5.81 16.58 8.63
C LYS A 241 5.98 15.92 9.99
N VAL A 242 5.43 14.72 10.11
CA VAL A 242 5.50 13.86 11.30
C VAL A 242 6.34 12.63 11.01
N ASN A 243 6.90 12.02 12.06
CA ASN A 243 7.74 10.82 11.93
C ASN A 243 6.96 9.61 11.39
N ASN A 244 5.67 9.50 11.69
CA ASN A 244 4.81 8.42 11.23
C ASN A 244 3.55 8.97 10.54
N PRO A 245 3.53 9.05 9.20
CA PRO A 245 2.40 9.60 8.44
C PRO A 245 1.10 8.78 8.56
N ASP A 246 1.20 7.49 8.88
CA ASP A 246 0.04 6.60 9.02
C ASP A 246 -0.73 6.86 10.33
N GLN A 247 -0.09 7.46 11.32
CA GLN A 247 -0.63 7.70 12.67
C GLN A 247 -0.93 9.18 12.96
N VAL A 248 -1.12 10.00 11.91
CA VAL A 248 -1.44 11.44 12.04
C VAL A 248 -2.65 11.72 12.93
N GLY A 249 -3.64 10.81 12.97
CA GLY A 249 -4.84 10.97 13.78
C GLY A 249 -4.59 11.06 15.29
N ALA A 250 -3.51 10.45 15.79
CA ALA A 250 -3.15 10.54 17.21
C ALA A 250 -2.55 11.91 17.57
N LEU A 251 -1.96 12.61 16.60
CA LEU A 251 -1.29 13.90 16.79
C LEU A 251 -2.24 15.09 16.59
N THR A 252 -3.39 14.90 15.95
CA THR A 252 -4.34 15.99 15.63
C THR A 252 -4.75 16.79 16.86
N ALA A 253 -5.04 16.14 17.98
CA ALA A 253 -5.43 16.84 19.21
C ALA A 253 -4.28 17.67 19.79
N ALA A 254 -3.09 17.08 19.91
CA ALA A 254 -1.91 17.76 20.45
C ALA A 254 -1.48 18.96 19.58
N ILE A 255 -1.52 18.82 18.25
CA ILE A 255 -1.19 19.89 17.32
C ILE A 255 -2.23 21.01 17.38
N ARG A 256 -3.52 20.69 17.49
CA ARG A 256 -4.59 21.69 17.62
C ARG A 256 -4.41 22.52 18.90
N ASP A 257 -4.14 21.85 20.02
CA ASP A 257 -3.93 22.53 21.31
C ASP A 257 -2.66 23.40 21.26
N ALA A 258 -1.60 22.92 20.60
CA ALA A 258 -0.36 23.68 20.39
C ALA A 258 -0.54 24.88 19.44
N ALA A 259 -1.38 24.77 18.41
CA ALA A 259 -1.67 25.84 17.46
C ALA A 259 -2.48 26.98 18.11
N GLY A 260 -3.36 26.66 19.05
CA GLY A 260 -4.19 27.63 19.78
C GLY A 260 -5.62 27.79 19.25
N PRO A 261 -6.40 28.69 19.85
CA PRO A 261 -7.82 28.83 19.54
C PRO A 261 -8.05 29.32 18.11
N GLY A 262 -9.05 28.76 17.44
CA GLY A 262 -9.39 29.11 16.06
C GLY A 262 -8.51 28.45 14.98
N ALA A 263 -7.58 27.59 15.39
CA ALA A 263 -6.81 26.74 14.48
C ALA A 263 -7.64 25.52 14.06
N VAL A 264 -7.72 25.29 12.75
CA VAL A 264 -8.26 24.08 12.13
C VAL A 264 -7.09 23.22 11.71
N VAL A 265 -7.02 22.00 12.23
CA VAL A 265 -6.01 21.02 11.85
C VAL A 265 -6.64 20.02 10.90
N SER A 266 -6.08 19.91 9.71
CA SER A 266 -6.43 18.89 8.72
C SER A 266 -5.22 18.00 8.46
N ASP A 267 -5.46 16.76 8.07
CA ASP A 267 -4.41 15.84 7.66
C ASP A 267 -4.48 15.49 6.17
N TRP A 268 -3.47 14.78 5.68
CA TRP A 268 -3.39 14.38 4.29
C TRP A 268 -4.59 13.53 3.83
N ARG A 269 -5.25 12.78 4.73
CA ARG A 269 -6.42 11.95 4.40
C ARG A 269 -7.65 12.81 4.15
N GLU A 270 -7.76 13.96 4.81
CA GLU A 270 -8.82 14.93 4.58
C GLU A 270 -8.57 15.73 3.28
N ARG A 271 -7.33 16.21 3.08
CA ARG A 271 -6.97 16.94 1.84
C ARG A 271 -7.05 16.07 0.58
N LEU A 272 -6.71 14.79 0.71
CA LEU A 272 -6.77 13.80 -0.37
C LEU A 272 -7.92 12.81 -0.15
N ALA A 273 -9.09 13.29 0.31
CA ALA A 273 -10.23 12.44 0.67
C ALA A 273 -10.68 11.51 -0.46
N ALA A 274 -10.61 11.95 -1.72
CA ALA A 274 -10.92 11.09 -2.87
C ALA A 274 -9.93 9.91 -2.99
N PHE A 275 -8.63 10.18 -2.82
CA PHE A 275 -7.58 9.16 -2.88
C PHE A 275 -7.64 8.22 -1.67
N TYR A 276 -7.79 8.78 -0.46
CA TYR A 276 -7.94 7.98 0.76
C TYR A 276 -9.22 7.15 0.73
N GLY A 277 -10.32 7.70 0.20
CA GLY A 277 -11.56 6.98 -0.06
C GLY A 277 -11.36 5.81 -1.01
N ALA A 278 -10.63 6.03 -2.12
CA ALA A 278 -10.27 4.96 -3.05
C ALA A 278 -9.42 3.86 -2.40
N LEU A 279 -8.42 4.22 -1.58
CA LEU A 279 -7.64 3.24 -0.79
C LEU A 279 -8.50 2.43 0.18
N LYS A 280 -9.53 3.05 0.78
CA LYS A 280 -10.46 2.35 1.67
C LYS A 280 -11.34 1.37 0.89
N VAL A 281 -11.87 1.78 -0.26
CA VAL A 281 -12.67 0.93 -1.15
C VAL A 281 -11.83 -0.24 -1.67
N GLU A 282 -10.57 0.02 -2.05
CA GLU A 282 -9.63 -1.00 -2.49
C GLU A 282 -9.42 -2.08 -1.43
N ARG A 283 -9.17 -1.70 -0.17
CA ARG A 283 -9.02 -2.67 0.93
C ARG A 283 -10.27 -3.53 1.15
N VAL A 284 -11.46 -2.94 1.02
CA VAL A 284 -12.73 -3.68 1.11
C VAL A 284 -12.89 -4.64 -0.07
N ALA A 285 -12.60 -4.20 -1.29
CA ALA A 285 -12.65 -5.03 -2.49
C ALA A 285 -11.66 -6.20 -2.40
N MET A 286 -10.43 -5.96 -1.94
CA MET A 286 -9.43 -7.01 -1.69
C MET A 286 -9.91 -8.03 -0.66
N SER A 287 -10.62 -7.60 0.38
CA SER A 287 -11.19 -8.51 1.38
C SER A 287 -12.26 -9.43 0.77
N ILE A 288 -13.07 -8.94 -0.17
CA ILE A 288 -14.07 -9.74 -0.90
C ILE A 288 -13.38 -10.75 -1.83
N ILE A 289 -12.37 -10.31 -2.60
CA ILE A 289 -11.59 -11.17 -3.49
C ILE A 289 -10.89 -12.27 -2.69
N LEU A 290 -10.25 -11.91 -1.57
CA LEU A 290 -9.67 -12.85 -0.61
C LEU A 290 -10.71 -13.88 -0.15
N GLY A 291 -11.91 -13.44 0.24
CA GLY A 291 -13.00 -14.33 0.63
C GLY A 291 -13.41 -15.32 -0.46
N LEU A 292 -13.51 -14.85 -1.71
CA LEU A 292 -13.80 -15.71 -2.88
C LEU A 292 -12.71 -16.75 -3.13
N VAL A 293 -11.44 -16.35 -3.08
CA VAL A 293 -10.30 -17.26 -3.27
C VAL A 293 -10.29 -18.34 -2.17
N VAL A 294 -10.52 -17.94 -0.92
CA VAL A 294 -10.60 -18.87 0.22
C VAL A 294 -11.79 -19.83 0.06
N ALA A 295 -12.95 -19.34 -0.40
CA ALA A 295 -14.12 -20.19 -0.67
C ALA A 295 -13.85 -21.23 -1.77
N ILE A 296 -13.20 -20.82 -2.88
CA ILE A 296 -12.80 -21.73 -3.97
C ILE A 296 -11.81 -22.79 -3.45
N ALA A 297 -10.83 -22.37 -2.66
CA ALA A 297 -9.86 -23.29 -2.06
C ALA A 297 -10.54 -24.30 -1.11
N ALA A 298 -11.46 -23.84 -0.26
CA ALA A 298 -12.24 -24.69 0.63
C ALA A 298 -13.10 -25.71 -0.14
N MET A 299 -13.75 -25.29 -1.23
CA MET A 299 -14.55 -26.18 -2.07
C MET A 299 -13.70 -27.28 -2.72
N ASN A 300 -12.46 -26.97 -3.13
CA ASN A 300 -11.52 -27.96 -3.65
C ASN A 300 -11.14 -28.99 -2.57
N ILE A 301 -10.87 -28.54 -1.34
CA ILE A 301 -10.59 -29.44 -0.20
C ILE A 301 -11.77 -30.35 0.09
N ILE A 302 -12.98 -29.79 0.17
CA ILE A 302 -14.20 -30.56 0.44
C ILE A 302 -14.38 -31.62 -0.64
N SER A 303 -14.34 -31.22 -1.91
CA SER A 303 -14.48 -32.15 -3.05
C SER A 303 -13.42 -33.25 -3.02
N GLY A 304 -12.18 -32.89 -2.70
CA GLY A 304 -11.07 -33.84 -2.65
C GLY A 304 -11.21 -34.89 -1.55
N ILE A 305 -11.58 -34.47 -0.34
CA ILE A 305 -11.76 -35.40 0.79
C ILE A 305 -13.04 -36.21 0.63
N VAL A 306 -14.14 -35.64 0.12
CA VAL A 306 -15.37 -36.41 -0.18
C VAL A 306 -15.05 -37.55 -1.15
N MET A 307 -14.29 -37.26 -2.21
CA MET A 307 -13.90 -38.28 -3.19
C MET A 307 -12.97 -39.33 -2.56
N LEU A 308 -12.03 -38.91 -1.71
CA LEU A 308 -11.16 -39.81 -0.95
C LEU A 308 -11.97 -40.79 -0.09
N VAL A 309 -12.98 -40.29 0.63
CA VAL A 309 -13.88 -41.08 1.47
C VAL A 309 -14.67 -42.08 0.63
N LYS A 310 -15.23 -41.65 -0.50
CA LYS A 310 -15.96 -42.53 -1.43
C LYS A 310 -15.09 -43.66 -1.95
N ASN A 311 -13.87 -43.36 -2.41
CA ASN A 311 -12.95 -44.34 -2.97
C ASN A 311 -12.38 -45.31 -1.91
N LYS A 312 -12.44 -44.94 -0.62
CA LYS A 312 -11.96 -45.74 0.50
C LYS A 312 -13.09 -46.33 1.36
N GLY A 313 -14.33 -46.35 0.85
CA GLY A 313 -15.50 -46.88 1.56
C GLY A 313 -15.32 -48.32 2.07
N ARG A 314 -14.77 -49.22 1.23
CA ARG A 314 -14.47 -50.60 1.62
C ARG A 314 -13.41 -50.70 2.71
N ASP A 315 -12.33 -49.92 2.59
CA ASP A 315 -11.25 -49.89 3.59
C ASP A 315 -11.78 -49.38 4.95
N ILE A 316 -12.66 -48.37 4.93
CA ILE A 316 -13.37 -47.86 6.11
C ILE A 316 -14.24 -48.96 6.73
N ALA A 317 -15.00 -49.70 5.92
CA ALA A 317 -15.87 -50.77 6.40
C ALA A 317 -15.08 -51.90 7.05
N ILE A 318 -13.96 -52.33 6.45
CA ILE A 318 -13.06 -53.36 7.01
C ILE A 318 -12.47 -52.89 8.35
N LEU A 319 -12.02 -51.63 8.43
CA LEU A 319 -11.50 -51.08 9.69
C LEU A 319 -12.58 -51.03 10.77
N ARG A 320 -13.83 -50.68 10.40
CA ARG A 320 -14.98 -50.65 11.33
C ARG A 320 -15.34 -52.05 11.83
N THR A 321 -15.29 -53.08 10.97
CA THR A 321 -15.59 -54.46 11.39
C THR A 321 -14.50 -55.07 12.27
N ILE A 322 -13.24 -54.65 12.10
CA ILE A 322 -12.12 -55.06 12.96
C ILE A 322 -12.08 -54.28 14.29
N GLY A 323 -12.91 -53.24 14.45
CA GLY A 323 -13.13 -52.55 15.74
C GLY A 323 -12.72 -51.07 15.79
N ALA A 324 -12.44 -50.43 14.65
CA ALA A 324 -12.15 -48.99 14.62
C ALA A 324 -13.38 -48.16 15.03
N SER A 325 -13.20 -47.23 15.97
CA SER A 325 -14.27 -46.33 16.41
C SER A 325 -14.62 -45.28 15.34
N PRO A 326 -15.87 -44.76 15.30
CA PRO A 326 -16.23 -43.66 14.41
C PRO A 326 -15.33 -42.44 14.60
N SER A 327 -14.98 -42.14 15.86
CA SER A 327 -14.08 -41.04 16.22
C SER A 327 -12.66 -41.21 15.69
N SER A 328 -12.18 -42.44 15.58
CA SER A 328 -10.87 -42.72 15.02
C SER A 328 -10.86 -42.51 13.50
N ILE A 329 -11.92 -42.91 12.82
CA ILE A 329 -12.08 -42.67 11.37
C ILE A 329 -12.20 -41.18 11.07
N LEU A 330 -13.00 -40.45 11.86
CA LEU A 330 -13.08 -38.99 11.79
C LEU A 330 -11.67 -38.36 11.86
N ARG A 331 -10.86 -38.75 12.85
CA ARG A 331 -9.51 -38.22 13.04
C ARG A 331 -8.58 -38.54 11.88
N VAL A 332 -8.64 -39.74 11.32
CA VAL A 332 -7.81 -40.15 10.16
C VAL A 332 -8.09 -39.27 8.94
N PHE A 333 -9.36 -39.06 8.59
CA PHE A 333 -9.71 -38.22 7.43
C PHE A 333 -9.48 -36.73 7.70
N PHE A 334 -9.70 -36.27 8.93
CA PHE A 334 -9.36 -34.91 9.35
C PHE A 334 -7.86 -34.66 9.23
N MET A 335 -7.02 -35.57 9.72
CA MET A 335 -5.55 -35.47 9.57
C MET A 335 -5.13 -35.50 8.11
N ALA A 336 -5.73 -36.36 7.28
CA ALA A 336 -5.42 -36.40 5.85
C ALA A 336 -5.69 -35.05 5.18
N GLY A 337 -6.85 -34.44 5.48
CA GLY A 337 -7.21 -33.10 5.01
C GLY A 337 -6.27 -32.02 5.54
N ALA A 338 -5.99 -32.02 6.84
CA ALA A 338 -5.09 -31.07 7.48
C ALA A 338 -3.65 -31.19 6.96
N MET A 339 -3.14 -32.40 6.68
CA MET A 339 -1.81 -32.60 6.09
C MET A 339 -1.72 -32.03 4.68
N ILE A 340 -2.73 -32.25 3.83
CA ILE A 340 -2.79 -31.62 2.50
C ILE A 340 -2.83 -30.10 2.63
N GLY A 341 -3.67 -29.59 3.55
CA GLY A 341 -3.78 -28.16 3.86
C GLY A 341 -2.45 -27.55 4.27
N VAL A 342 -1.82 -28.09 5.31
CA VAL A 342 -0.51 -27.62 5.82
C VAL A 342 0.56 -27.69 4.73
N ALA A 343 0.68 -28.81 4.01
CA ALA A 343 1.68 -28.96 2.96
C ALA A 343 1.43 -27.94 1.83
N GLY A 344 0.18 -27.78 1.41
CA GLY A 344 -0.22 -26.82 0.37
C GLY A 344 0.05 -25.38 0.80
N THR A 345 -0.30 -25.00 2.03
CA THR A 345 -0.04 -23.67 2.57
C THR A 345 1.44 -23.37 2.69
N ILE A 346 2.26 -24.32 3.17
CA ILE A 346 3.73 -24.13 3.25
C ILE A 346 4.33 -23.99 1.85
N ALA A 347 3.95 -24.85 0.91
CA ALA A 347 4.43 -24.77 -0.46
C ALA A 347 3.99 -23.46 -1.13
N GLY A 348 2.75 -23.04 -0.91
CA GLY A 348 2.19 -21.78 -1.43
C GLY A 348 2.85 -20.55 -0.81
N LEU A 349 3.15 -20.59 0.50
CA LEU A 349 3.92 -19.56 1.19
C LEU A 349 5.31 -19.40 0.58
N VAL A 350 6.05 -20.50 0.41
CA VAL A 350 7.38 -20.49 -0.20
C VAL A 350 7.30 -19.97 -1.65
N LEU A 351 6.34 -20.44 -2.43
CA LEU A 351 6.15 -20.02 -3.82
C LEU A 351 5.79 -18.53 -3.91
N GLY A 352 4.87 -18.04 -3.06
CA GLY A 352 4.44 -16.65 -3.02
C GLY A 352 5.56 -15.69 -2.59
N LEU A 353 6.33 -16.06 -1.57
CA LEU A 353 7.50 -15.29 -1.14
C LEU A 353 8.59 -15.25 -2.22
N LEU A 354 8.87 -16.41 -2.84
CA LEU A 354 9.84 -16.50 -3.92
C LEU A 354 9.40 -15.65 -5.13
N PHE A 355 8.11 -15.65 -5.44
CA PHE A 355 7.54 -14.79 -6.47
C PHE A 355 7.72 -13.30 -6.13
N CYS A 356 7.40 -12.88 -4.91
CA CYS A 356 7.52 -11.48 -4.50
C CYS A 356 8.98 -10.99 -4.50
N TRP A 357 9.92 -11.81 -4.02
CA TRP A 357 11.34 -11.45 -4.05
C TRP A 357 11.96 -11.44 -5.45
N ASN A 358 11.40 -12.19 -6.40
CA ASN A 358 11.88 -12.26 -7.78
C ASN A 358 11.01 -11.46 -8.76
N ILE A 359 10.20 -10.50 -8.27
CA ILE A 359 9.25 -9.79 -9.13
C ILE A 359 9.94 -8.98 -10.24
N GLY A 360 11.11 -8.38 -9.96
CA GLY A 360 11.90 -7.65 -10.96
C GLY A 360 12.38 -8.54 -12.12
N PRO A 361 13.10 -9.65 -11.87
CA PRO A 361 13.46 -10.62 -12.91
C PRO A 361 12.25 -11.15 -13.69
N ILE A 362 11.12 -11.42 -13.02
CA ILE A 362 9.88 -11.87 -13.67
C ILE A 362 9.33 -10.78 -14.59
N GLN A 363 9.33 -9.53 -14.15
CA GLN A 363 8.94 -8.37 -14.97
C GLN A 363 9.80 -8.29 -16.23
N HIS A 364 11.13 -8.31 -16.11
CA HIS A 364 12.01 -8.24 -17.28
C HIS A 364 11.85 -9.42 -18.24
N PHE A 365 11.61 -10.63 -17.72
CA PHE A 365 11.29 -11.78 -18.55
C PHE A 365 9.98 -11.58 -19.33
N LEU A 366 8.95 -11.04 -18.68
CA LEU A 366 7.69 -10.72 -19.33
C LEU A 366 7.83 -9.61 -20.37
N GLU A 367 8.57 -8.54 -20.07
CA GLU A 367 8.87 -7.45 -21.01
C GLU A 367 9.62 -7.99 -22.26
N PHE A 368 10.56 -8.91 -22.04
CA PHE A 368 11.27 -9.58 -23.13
C PHE A 368 10.33 -10.43 -24.00
N VAL A 369 9.39 -11.17 -23.40
CA VAL A 369 8.45 -12.02 -24.14
C VAL A 369 7.38 -11.20 -24.85
N LEU A 370 6.84 -10.18 -24.20
CA LEU A 370 5.74 -9.35 -24.71
C LEU A 370 6.22 -8.24 -25.64
N GLN A 371 7.53 -7.96 -25.68
CA GLN A 371 8.15 -6.86 -26.45
C GLN A 371 7.52 -5.48 -26.14
N THR A 372 6.96 -5.33 -24.94
CA THR A 372 6.36 -4.09 -24.45
C THR A 372 6.90 -3.79 -23.05
N LYS A 373 7.14 -2.51 -22.76
CA LYS A 373 7.42 -2.08 -21.39
C LYS A 373 6.11 -2.13 -20.60
N LEU A 374 6.07 -3.00 -19.58
CA LEU A 374 4.88 -3.18 -18.75
C LEU A 374 4.61 -1.95 -17.88
N PHE A 375 5.67 -1.31 -17.37
CA PHE A 375 5.60 -0.10 -16.57
C PHE A 375 6.55 0.95 -17.15
N ASP A 376 5.97 2.00 -17.72
CA ASP A 376 6.73 3.17 -18.16
C ASP A 376 6.90 4.15 -16.99
N SER A 377 8.14 4.38 -16.57
CA SER A 377 8.50 5.31 -15.49
C SER A 377 7.96 6.72 -15.74
N ASP A 378 7.82 7.14 -17.01
CA ASP A 378 7.36 8.49 -17.37
C ASP A 378 5.85 8.68 -17.16
N VAL A 379 5.06 7.59 -17.21
CA VAL A 379 3.59 7.63 -17.09
C VAL A 379 3.13 7.20 -15.70
N TYR A 380 3.68 6.09 -15.19
CA TYR A 380 3.22 5.50 -13.93
C TYR A 380 4.04 5.97 -12.73
N MET A 381 5.12 6.74 -12.96
CA MET A 381 6.02 7.20 -11.90
C MET A 381 6.52 6.01 -11.06
N LEU A 382 6.78 4.86 -11.69
CA LEU A 382 7.24 3.64 -11.02
C LEU A 382 8.30 2.99 -11.90
N ASP A 383 9.47 2.72 -11.34
CA ASP A 383 10.58 2.09 -12.08
C ASP A 383 10.46 0.56 -12.16
N ALA A 384 9.67 -0.04 -11.26
CA ALA A 384 9.39 -1.47 -11.22
C ALA A 384 8.07 -1.72 -10.50
N ILE A 385 7.53 -2.94 -10.62
CA ILE A 385 6.37 -3.36 -9.82
C ILE A 385 6.79 -3.41 -8.35
N PRO A 386 6.23 -2.54 -7.48
CA PRO A 386 6.58 -2.56 -6.07
C PRO A 386 5.88 -3.74 -5.40
N ALA A 387 6.63 -4.61 -4.72
CA ALA A 387 6.10 -5.68 -3.88
C ALA A 387 6.65 -5.55 -2.47
N LEU A 388 5.81 -5.10 -1.54
CA LEU A 388 6.17 -4.98 -0.13
C LEU A 388 5.57 -6.17 0.63
N VAL A 389 6.44 -7.08 1.07
CA VAL A 389 6.03 -8.24 1.86
C VAL A 389 5.90 -7.81 3.32
N ASP A 390 4.67 -7.61 3.78
CA ASP A 390 4.39 -7.37 5.21
C ASP A 390 4.28 -8.72 5.95
N PRO A 391 5.16 -9.01 6.94
CA PRO A 391 5.08 -10.23 7.73
C PRO A 391 3.73 -10.45 8.42
N ALA A 392 3.03 -9.36 8.80
CA ALA A 392 1.72 -9.46 9.43
C ALA A 392 0.66 -9.97 8.45
N ASP A 393 0.66 -9.46 7.22
CA ASP A 393 -0.26 -9.90 6.16
C ASP A 393 0.02 -11.37 5.78
N VAL A 394 1.29 -11.76 5.66
CA VAL A 394 1.70 -13.14 5.39
C VAL A 394 1.29 -14.09 6.51
N ALA A 395 1.47 -13.69 7.77
CA ALA A 395 1.05 -14.46 8.93
C ALA A 395 -0.48 -14.61 8.98
N TRP A 396 -1.21 -13.53 8.69
CA TRP A 396 -2.67 -13.52 8.64
C TRP A 396 -3.20 -14.50 7.58
N VAL A 397 -2.66 -14.45 6.37
CA VAL A 397 -3.05 -15.35 5.28
C VAL A 397 -2.71 -16.81 5.58
N THR A 398 -1.52 -17.04 6.13
CA THR A 398 -1.11 -18.40 6.53
C THR A 398 -2.05 -18.97 7.59
N PHE A 399 -2.38 -18.17 8.61
CA PHE A 399 -3.30 -18.55 9.67
C PHE A 399 -4.70 -18.88 9.13
N TRP A 400 -5.29 -18.00 8.31
CA TRP A 400 -6.64 -18.22 7.76
C TRP A 400 -6.69 -19.35 6.74
N SER A 401 -5.64 -19.53 5.94
CA SER A 401 -5.52 -20.67 5.03
C SER A 401 -5.51 -22.00 5.80
N LEU A 402 -4.70 -22.09 6.85
CA LEU A 402 -4.64 -23.28 7.71
C LEU A 402 -5.97 -23.51 8.41
N LEU A 403 -6.55 -22.48 9.03
CA LEU A 403 -7.84 -22.56 9.71
C LEU A 403 -8.93 -23.05 8.76
N MET A 404 -9.00 -22.49 7.55
CA MET A 404 -10.01 -22.87 6.58
C MET A 404 -9.78 -24.29 6.06
N SER A 405 -8.54 -24.73 5.89
CA SER A 405 -8.25 -26.11 5.50
C SER A 405 -8.74 -27.12 6.55
N CYS A 406 -8.54 -26.80 7.84
CA CYS A 406 -9.06 -27.59 8.95
C CYS A 406 -10.60 -27.61 8.95
N ILE A 407 -11.24 -26.43 8.84
CA ILE A 407 -12.71 -26.32 8.82
C ILE A 407 -13.31 -27.08 7.63
N ALA A 408 -12.75 -26.90 6.43
CA ALA A 408 -13.20 -27.56 5.20
C ALA A 408 -13.07 -29.10 5.27
N SER A 409 -12.10 -29.61 6.05
CA SER A 409 -11.92 -31.05 6.24
C SER A 409 -12.92 -31.70 7.21
N LEU A 410 -13.59 -30.92 8.07
CA LEU A 410 -14.48 -31.46 9.10
C LEU A 410 -15.76 -32.10 8.53
N PRO A 411 -16.55 -31.44 7.65
CA PRO A 411 -17.78 -32.03 7.11
C PRO A 411 -17.57 -33.40 6.44
N PRO A 412 -16.61 -33.59 5.51
CA PRO A 412 -16.44 -34.89 4.86
C PRO A 412 -15.88 -35.96 5.80
N SER A 413 -15.02 -35.57 6.75
CA SER A 413 -14.51 -36.49 7.77
C SER A 413 -15.65 -36.99 8.68
N TRP A 414 -16.61 -36.11 8.98
CA TRP A 414 -17.79 -36.48 9.76
C TRP A 414 -18.68 -37.46 9.01
N THR A 415 -18.92 -37.22 7.72
CA THR A 415 -19.62 -38.16 6.84
C THR A 415 -18.93 -39.53 6.79
N ALA A 416 -17.59 -39.56 6.69
CA ALA A 416 -16.82 -40.80 6.68
C ALA A 416 -16.99 -41.65 7.95
N SER A 417 -17.07 -40.99 9.11
CA SER A 417 -17.25 -41.67 10.40
C SER A 417 -18.59 -42.37 10.56
N ARG A 418 -19.59 -41.99 9.75
CA ARG A 418 -20.97 -42.48 9.80
C ARG A 418 -21.30 -43.53 8.75
N ILE A 419 -20.31 -44.01 7.99
CA ILE A 419 -20.52 -45.08 7.00
C ILE A 419 -20.87 -46.38 7.74
N ASP A 420 -21.99 -47.00 7.33
CA ASP A 420 -22.41 -48.31 7.83
C ASP A 420 -21.55 -49.41 7.17
N PRO A 421 -20.83 -50.24 7.97
CA PRO A 421 -20.01 -51.32 7.42
C PRO A 421 -20.79 -52.35 6.62
N VAL A 422 -22.08 -52.56 6.94
CA VAL A 422 -22.93 -53.54 6.27
C VAL A 422 -23.35 -53.05 4.89
N GLU A 423 -23.73 -51.78 4.76
CA GLU A 423 -24.08 -51.19 3.47
C GLU A 423 -22.86 -51.09 2.54
N ALA A 424 -21.72 -50.67 3.10
CA ALA A 424 -20.49 -50.50 2.33
C ALA A 424 -19.88 -51.81 1.80
N LEU A 425 -20.20 -52.97 2.41
CA LEU A 425 -19.76 -54.29 1.95
C LEU A 425 -20.81 -55.03 1.10
N ARG A 426 -22.03 -54.50 0.99
CA ARG A 426 -23.16 -55.16 0.30
C ARG A 426 -23.38 -54.66 -1.13
N TYR A 427 -22.92 -53.45 -1.47
CA TYR A 427 -23.17 -52.79 -2.76
C TYR A 427 -21.97 -52.79 -3.74
N GLU A 428 -20.94 -53.58 -3.44
CA GLU A 428 -19.83 -53.96 -4.34
C GLU A 428 -19.47 -55.43 -4.10
#